data_AF-A0A8K0CWY5-F1
#
_entry.id   AF-A0A8K0CWY5-F1
#
_cell.length_a   1.000
_cell.length_b   1.000
_cell.length_c   1.000
_cell.angle_alpha   90.00
_cell.angle_beta   90.00
_cell.angle_gamma   90.00
#
_symmetry.space_group_name_H-M   'P 1'
#
loop_
_entity.id
_entity.type
_entity.pdbx_description
1 polymer ?
#
loop_
_entity_poly.entity_id
_entity_poly.type
_entity_poly.pdbx_seq_one_letter_code
_entity_poly.pdbx_strand_id
1 'polypeptide(L)'
;KTAAKGKHKNPIAVEREFNGLQDCLRKVCKAEGYSGLYKGFAVAVVGTSLYRAFYFSLFDGVKRLWARESLSTHHEVIKPPFYVAVLMAQIVTSVSGIFSYPLDTIGRRLMMEAGRPKNLRLFDDSWGAFKHLYTQEGGVRAFYRGLGANCLRGVSGAMVLVFYDEVLHITKKKKF
;
A
#
# COMPACT_ATOMS: atom_id res chain seq x y z
N LYS A 1 -8.12 23.41 -49.19
CA LYS A 1 -8.90 22.32 -48.56
C LYS A 1 -7.86 21.25 -48.20
N THR A 2 -7.45 21.03 -46.95
CA THR A 2 -8.29 20.51 -45.86
C THR A 2 -7.65 20.80 -44.50
N ALA A 3 -8.44 21.47 -43.68
CA ALA A 3 -8.49 21.58 -42.21
C ALA A 3 -7.32 21.08 -41.34
N ALA A 4 -6.71 22.06 -40.68
CA ALA A 4 -6.04 21.93 -39.39
C ALA A 4 -6.97 21.26 -38.35
N LYS A 5 -6.57 20.09 -37.82
CA LYS A 5 -7.11 19.59 -36.55
C LYS A 5 -6.28 20.16 -35.42
N GLY A 6 -6.76 21.28 -34.87
CA GLY A 6 -6.27 21.84 -33.62
C GLY A 6 -6.38 20.82 -32.51
N LYS A 7 -5.22 20.40 -31.98
CA LYS A 7 -5.15 19.64 -30.73
C LYS A 7 -5.58 20.58 -29.62
N HIS A 8 -6.71 20.27 -29.00
CA HIS A 8 -7.19 20.90 -27.78
C HIS A 8 -6.11 20.71 -26.69
N LYS A 9 -5.31 21.76 -26.45
CA LYS A 9 -4.32 21.79 -25.37
C LYS A 9 -5.06 22.13 -24.09
N ASN A 10 -5.47 21.11 -23.34
CA ASN A 10 -5.88 21.29 -21.95
C ASN A 10 -4.66 21.73 -21.13
N PRO A 11 -4.72 22.80 -20.33
CA PRO A 11 -3.55 23.34 -19.62
C PRO A 11 -3.09 22.51 -18.40
N ILE A 12 -3.51 21.24 -18.30
CA ILE A 12 -3.15 20.29 -17.22
C ILE A 12 -2.84 18.89 -17.80
N ALA A 13 -2.40 18.83 -19.06
CA ALA A 13 -2.02 17.54 -19.66
C ALA A 13 -0.63 17.13 -19.17
N VAL A 14 -0.57 16.47 -18.00
CA VAL A 14 0.59 15.64 -17.66
C VAL A 14 0.70 14.57 -18.74
N GLU A 15 1.70 14.67 -19.58
CA GLU A 15 1.94 13.68 -20.63
C GLU A 15 2.20 12.32 -19.96
N ARG A 16 1.43 11.30 -20.32
CA ARG A 16 1.55 9.97 -19.72
C ARG A 16 2.91 9.38 -20.11
N GLU A 17 3.75 9.10 -19.11
CA GLU A 17 5.07 8.49 -19.32
C GLU A 17 4.96 7.08 -19.95
N PHE A 18 3.86 6.37 -19.67
CA PHE A 18 3.58 5.03 -20.18
C PHE A 18 2.17 4.93 -20.79
N ASN A 19 2.08 4.34 -21.99
CA ASN A 19 0.81 4.13 -22.70
C ASN A 19 0.13 2.78 -22.36
N GLY A 20 0.78 1.93 -21.57
CA GLY A 20 0.25 0.65 -21.11
C GLY A 20 1.33 -0.25 -20.49
N LEU A 21 0.92 -1.44 -20.04
CA LEU A 21 1.81 -2.40 -19.40
C LEU A 21 2.93 -2.87 -20.33
N GLN A 22 2.62 -3.21 -21.58
CA GLN A 22 3.61 -3.66 -22.55
C GLN A 22 4.62 -2.55 -22.90
N ASP A 23 4.18 -1.30 -22.98
CA ASP A 23 5.05 -0.14 -23.23
C ASP A 23 5.99 0.09 -22.03
N CYS A 24 5.48 0.00 -20.80
CA CYS A 24 6.27 0.07 -19.59
C CYS A 24 7.34 -1.03 -19.54
N LEU A 25 6.96 -2.30 -19.72
CA LEU A 25 7.90 -3.43 -19.71
C LEU A 25 8.99 -3.27 -20.77
N ARG A 26 8.63 -2.88 -22.01
CA ARG A 26 9.60 -2.65 -23.08
C ARG A 26 10.57 -1.52 -22.75
N LYS A 27 10.07 -0.39 -22.21
CA LYS A 27 10.90 0.76 -21.82
C LYS A 27 11.86 0.41 -20.69
N VAL A 28 11.39 -0.28 -19.64
CA VAL A 28 12.23 -0.70 -18.51
C VAL A 28 13.28 -1.71 -18.96
N CYS A 29 12.90 -2.76 -19.70
CA CYS A 29 13.84 -3.75 -20.20
C CYS A 29 14.87 -3.14 -21.17
N LYS A 30 14.50 -2.14 -21.97
CA LYS A 30 15.44 -1.45 -22.86
C LYS A 30 16.41 -0.54 -22.11
N ALA A 31 15.99 0.06 -21.00
CA ALA A 31 16.80 1.00 -20.22
C ALA A 31 17.74 0.31 -19.21
N GLU A 32 17.27 -0.74 -18.53
CA GLU A 32 17.99 -1.41 -17.43
C GLU A 32 18.20 -2.91 -17.63
N GLY A 33 17.58 -3.50 -18.66
CA GLY A 33 17.48 -4.95 -18.78
C GLY A 33 16.46 -5.54 -17.80
N TYR A 34 16.53 -6.86 -17.61
CA TYR A 34 15.59 -7.59 -16.75
C TYR A 34 15.72 -7.25 -15.25
N SER A 35 16.86 -6.73 -14.81
CA SER A 35 17.09 -6.34 -13.41
C SER A 35 16.29 -5.11 -13.00
N GLY A 36 15.96 -4.21 -13.92
CA GLY A 36 15.15 -3.01 -13.65
C GLY A 36 13.73 -3.35 -13.17
N LEU A 37 13.18 -4.50 -13.58
CA LEU A 37 11.87 -4.97 -13.14
C LEU A 37 11.82 -5.35 -11.65
N TYR A 38 12.97 -5.68 -11.06
CA TYR A 38 13.10 -6.08 -9.65
C TYR A 38 13.63 -4.95 -8.76
N LYS A 39 13.71 -3.72 -9.28
CA LYS A 39 14.21 -2.57 -8.51
C LYS A 39 13.29 -2.30 -7.33
N GLY A 40 13.85 -2.22 -6.13
CA GLY A 40 13.09 -2.08 -4.88
C GLY A 40 12.48 -3.37 -4.32
N PHE A 41 12.64 -4.53 -4.98
CA PHE A 41 12.08 -5.81 -4.52
C PHE A 41 12.59 -6.21 -3.12
N ALA A 42 13.88 -6.09 -2.86
CA ALA A 42 14.47 -6.43 -1.56
C ALA A 42 13.85 -5.59 -0.41
N VAL A 43 13.67 -4.29 -0.63
CA VAL A 43 13.06 -3.40 0.37
C VAL A 43 11.58 -3.74 0.56
N ALA A 44 10.87 -4.07 -0.53
CA ALA A 44 9.47 -4.50 -0.46
C ALA A 44 9.28 -5.80 0.34
N VAL A 45 10.19 -6.77 0.18
CA VAL A 45 10.17 -8.03 0.94
C VAL A 45 10.39 -7.76 2.43
N VAL A 46 11.40 -6.97 2.78
CA VAL A 46 11.67 -6.62 4.19
C VAL A 46 10.50 -5.83 4.78
N GLY A 47 9.97 -4.85 4.05
CA GLY A 47 8.81 -4.05 4.48
C GLY A 47 7.55 -4.88 4.71
N THR A 48 7.27 -5.84 3.83
CA THR A 48 6.12 -6.76 3.97
C THR A 48 6.30 -7.71 5.14
N SER A 49 7.53 -8.23 5.34
CA SER A 49 7.84 -9.11 6.46
C SER A 49 7.64 -8.40 7.79
N LEU A 50 8.12 -7.16 7.90
CA LEU A 50 7.92 -6.33 9.09
C LEU A 50 6.45 -5.99 9.31
N TYR A 51 5.72 -5.60 8.26
CA TYR A 51 4.28 -5.37 8.35
C TYR A 51 3.55 -6.59 8.92
N ARG A 52 3.86 -7.80 8.42
CA ARG A 52 3.24 -9.05 8.90
C ARG A 52 3.65 -9.36 10.34
N ALA A 53 4.90 -9.18 10.71
CA ALA A 53 5.38 -9.40 12.08
C ALA A 53 4.65 -8.50 13.08
N PHE A 54 4.55 -7.19 12.80
CA PHE A 54 3.81 -6.26 13.64
C PHE A 54 2.31 -6.58 13.67
N TYR A 55 1.72 -6.92 12.52
CA TYR A 55 0.31 -7.27 12.43
C TYR A 55 -0.04 -8.45 13.34
N PHE A 56 0.70 -9.56 13.25
CA PHE A 56 0.44 -10.73 14.10
C PHE A 56 0.71 -10.44 15.58
N SER A 57 1.80 -9.74 15.90
CA SER A 57 2.14 -9.36 17.27
C SER A 57 1.03 -8.54 17.93
N LEU A 58 0.56 -7.50 17.24
CA LEU A 58 -0.50 -6.62 17.73
C LEU A 58 -1.85 -7.33 17.75
N PHE A 59 -2.17 -8.13 16.74
CA PHE A 59 -3.43 -8.87 16.68
C PHE A 59 -3.55 -9.89 17.82
N ASP A 60 -2.48 -10.63 18.10
CA ASP A 60 -2.45 -11.56 19.22
C ASP A 60 -2.48 -10.83 20.57
N GLY A 61 -1.85 -9.67 20.67
CA GLY A 61 -1.98 -8.77 21.82
C GLY A 61 -3.42 -8.36 22.08
N VAL A 62 -4.11 -7.84 21.05
CA VAL A 62 -5.51 -7.39 21.14
C VAL A 62 -6.45 -8.55 21.47
N LYS A 63 -6.25 -9.73 20.88
CA LYS A 63 -7.02 -10.93 21.24
C LYS A 63 -6.83 -11.34 22.69
N ARG A 64 -5.60 -11.31 23.20
CA ARG A 64 -5.31 -11.65 24.61
C ARG A 64 -5.96 -10.66 25.57
N LEU A 65 -5.94 -9.37 25.25
CA LEU A 65 -6.62 -8.35 26.05
C LEU A 65 -8.13 -8.58 26.05
N TRP A 66 -8.73 -8.82 24.88
CA TRP A 66 -10.15 -9.14 24.76
C TRP A 66 -10.54 -10.40 25.53
N ALA A 67 -9.74 -11.46 25.41
CA ALA A 67 -9.99 -12.72 26.11
C ALA A 67 -9.92 -12.55 27.64
N ARG A 68 -8.98 -11.75 28.15
CA ARG A 68 -8.89 -11.43 29.58
C ARG A 68 -10.11 -10.67 30.08
N GLU A 69 -10.55 -9.68 29.33
CA GLU A 69 -11.71 -8.86 29.68
C GLU A 69 -13.01 -9.69 29.64
N SER A 70 -13.20 -10.49 28.58
CA SER A 70 -14.34 -11.42 28.47
C SER A 70 -14.40 -12.46 29.59
N LEU A 71 -13.24 -13.02 29.97
CA LEU A 71 -13.16 -13.99 31.07
C LEU A 71 -13.52 -13.35 32.42
N SER A 72 -13.12 -12.10 32.63
CA SER A 72 -13.39 -11.34 33.85
C SER A 72 -14.87 -10.95 34.00
N THR A 73 -15.57 -10.70 32.89
CA THR A 73 -16.97 -10.23 32.90
C THR A 73 -18.00 -11.35 32.77
N HIS A 74 -17.72 -12.40 31.99
CA HIS A 74 -18.72 -13.41 31.62
C HIS A 74 -18.32 -14.86 31.94
N HIS A 75 -17.15 -15.12 32.53
CA HIS A 75 -16.64 -16.47 32.84
C HIS A 75 -16.52 -17.41 31.62
N GLU A 76 -16.74 -16.90 30.39
CA GLU A 76 -16.59 -17.56 29.09
C GLU A 76 -16.01 -16.57 28.06
N VAL A 77 -15.31 -17.11 27.05
CA VAL A 77 -14.71 -16.32 25.96
C VAL A 77 -15.75 -16.05 24.89
N ILE A 78 -16.40 -14.88 24.97
CA ILE A 78 -17.39 -14.44 23.98
C ILE A 78 -16.65 -13.79 22.80
N LYS A 79 -17.03 -14.19 21.59
CA LYS A 79 -16.51 -13.57 20.36
C LYS A 79 -16.94 -12.09 20.32
N PRO A 80 -16.04 -11.14 19.98
CA PRO A 80 -16.40 -9.75 19.88
C PRO A 80 -17.53 -9.56 18.86
N PRO A 81 -18.50 -8.66 19.13
CA PRO A 81 -19.46 -8.27 18.12
C PRO A 81 -18.72 -7.72 16.90
N PHE A 82 -19.29 -7.97 15.73
CA PHE A 82 -18.64 -7.73 14.43
C PHE A 82 -18.04 -6.32 14.30
N TYR A 83 -18.77 -5.29 14.72
CA TYR A 83 -18.31 -3.89 14.69
C TYR A 83 -17.02 -3.67 15.51
N VAL A 84 -16.93 -4.26 16.70
CA VAL A 84 -15.74 -4.15 17.57
C VAL A 84 -14.56 -4.90 16.97
N ALA A 85 -14.79 -6.07 16.37
CA ALA A 85 -13.75 -6.81 15.67
C ALA A 85 -13.16 -6.02 14.49
N VAL A 86 -14.00 -5.32 13.71
CA VAL A 86 -13.57 -4.45 12.60
C VAL A 86 -12.76 -3.26 13.11
N LEU A 87 -13.20 -2.59 14.18
CA LEU A 87 -12.46 -1.48 14.77
C LEU A 87 -11.08 -1.91 15.27
N MET A 88 -11.01 -3.02 16.01
CA MET A 88 -9.75 -3.59 16.50
C MET A 88 -8.82 -3.95 15.34
N ALA A 89 -9.35 -4.60 14.28
CA ALA A 89 -8.58 -4.93 13.10
C ALA A 89 -8.05 -3.68 12.38
N GLN A 90 -8.84 -2.61 12.30
CA GLN A 90 -8.43 -1.36 11.68
C GLN A 90 -7.32 -0.67 12.47
N ILE A 91 -7.40 -0.65 13.81
CA ILE A 91 -6.36 -0.10 14.68
C ILE A 91 -5.05 -0.87 14.49
N VAL A 92 -5.10 -2.21 14.57
CA VAL A 92 -3.93 -3.08 14.36
C VAL A 92 -3.30 -2.83 12.99
N THR A 93 -4.13 -2.75 11.94
CA THR A 93 -3.68 -2.51 10.56
C THR A 93 -3.04 -1.13 10.40
N SER A 94 -3.62 -0.11 11.03
CA SER A 94 -3.12 1.27 10.94
C SER A 94 -1.77 1.40 11.66
N VAL A 95 -1.64 0.85 12.87
CA VAL A 95 -0.38 0.85 13.62
C VAL A 95 0.71 0.06 12.89
N SER A 96 0.40 -1.16 12.42
CA SER A 96 1.34 -1.98 11.64
C SER A 96 1.77 -1.27 10.35
N GLY A 97 0.81 -0.60 9.70
CA GLY A 97 1.03 0.22 8.52
C GLY A 97 2.04 1.33 8.79
N ILE A 98 1.87 2.11 9.87
CA ILE A 98 2.76 3.20 10.27
C ILE A 98 4.20 2.70 10.43
N PHE A 99 4.42 1.59 11.13
CA PHE A 99 5.77 1.03 11.33
C PHE A 99 6.43 0.59 10.01
N SER A 100 5.66 -0.02 9.11
CA SER A 100 6.18 -0.47 7.81
C SER A 100 6.30 0.63 6.76
N TYR A 101 5.62 1.77 6.97
CA TYR A 101 5.43 2.83 5.98
C TYR A 101 6.73 3.43 5.42
N PRO A 102 7.80 3.65 6.21
CA PRO A 102 9.06 4.17 5.68
C PRO A 102 9.69 3.25 4.61
N LEU A 103 9.68 1.95 4.84
CA LEU A 103 10.24 0.97 3.89
C LEU A 103 9.37 0.85 2.64
N ASP A 104 8.06 0.92 2.81
CA ASP A 104 7.09 0.94 1.72
C ASP A 104 7.29 2.19 0.83
N THR A 105 7.50 3.36 1.42
CA THR A 105 7.80 4.59 0.68
C THR A 105 9.14 4.51 -0.06
N ILE A 106 10.20 3.99 0.58
CA ILE A 106 11.51 3.81 -0.07
C ILE A 106 11.39 2.85 -1.25
N GLY A 107 10.73 1.70 -1.06
CA GLY A 107 10.51 0.71 -2.10
C GLY A 107 9.76 1.29 -3.31
N ARG A 108 8.67 2.04 -3.07
CA ARG A 108 7.94 2.72 -4.14
C ARG A 108 8.78 3.77 -4.86
N ARG A 109 9.58 4.55 -4.13
CA ARG A 109 10.49 5.54 -4.73
C ARG A 109 11.52 4.88 -5.64
N LEU A 110 12.12 3.76 -5.22
CA LEU A 110 13.04 2.96 -6.04
C LEU A 110 12.36 2.41 -7.30
N MET A 111 11.11 1.93 -7.18
CA MET A 111 10.34 1.45 -8.31
C MET A 111 10.01 2.56 -9.32
N MET A 112 9.77 3.79 -8.86
CA MET A 112 9.50 4.94 -9.75
C MET A 112 10.74 5.40 -10.54
N GLU A 113 11.94 5.04 -10.08
CA GLU A 113 13.19 5.29 -10.80
C GLU A 113 13.51 4.20 -11.85
N ALA A 114 12.76 3.10 -11.87
CA ALA A 114 12.93 2.03 -12.86
C ALA A 114 12.60 2.54 -14.27
N GLY A 115 13.47 2.25 -15.24
CA GLY A 115 13.29 2.70 -16.62
C GLY A 115 13.78 4.12 -16.95
N ARG A 116 14.19 4.92 -15.95
CA ARG A 116 14.87 6.20 -16.20
C ARG A 116 16.31 5.99 -16.65
N PRO A 117 16.83 6.81 -17.59
CA PRO A 117 18.24 6.75 -17.97
C PRO A 117 19.13 7.12 -16.78
N LYS A 118 20.30 6.47 -16.64
CA LYS A 118 21.19 6.60 -15.46
C LYS A 118 21.50 8.05 -15.07
N ASN A 119 21.59 8.97 -16.04
CA ASN A 119 21.89 10.38 -15.81
C ASN A 119 20.73 11.18 -15.19
N LEU A 120 19.49 10.68 -15.27
CA LEU A 120 18.31 11.28 -14.66
C LEU A 120 17.85 10.56 -13.39
N ARG A 121 18.59 9.53 -12.95
CA ARG A 121 18.23 8.81 -11.73
C ARG A 121 18.60 9.61 -10.50
N LEU A 122 17.67 9.70 -9.58
CA LEU A 122 17.91 10.34 -8.28
C LEU A 122 18.71 9.42 -7.35
N PHE A 123 18.57 8.10 -7.48
CA PHE A 123 19.25 7.08 -6.68
C PHE A 123 19.11 5.68 -7.31
N ASP A 124 20.16 4.86 -7.20
CA ASP A 124 20.11 3.43 -7.58
C ASP A 124 19.98 2.50 -6.36
N ASP A 125 20.44 2.94 -5.18
CA ASP A 125 20.45 2.16 -3.95
C ASP A 125 19.37 2.57 -2.96
N SER A 126 18.91 1.60 -2.15
CA SER A 126 17.96 1.83 -1.06
C SER A 126 18.46 2.85 -0.04
N TRP A 127 19.76 2.85 0.24
CA TRP A 127 20.41 3.81 1.13
C TRP A 127 20.46 5.22 0.51
N GLY A 128 20.74 5.29 -0.79
CA GLY A 128 20.70 6.55 -1.55
C GLY A 128 19.29 7.16 -1.55
N ALA A 129 18.27 6.33 -1.77
CA ALA A 129 16.86 6.73 -1.70
C ALA A 129 16.49 7.27 -0.30
N PHE A 130 16.89 6.57 0.76
CA PHE A 130 16.65 7.01 2.13
C PHE A 130 17.32 8.36 2.42
N LYS A 131 18.62 8.48 2.10
CA LYS A 131 19.37 9.72 2.32
C LYS A 131 18.76 10.88 1.54
N HIS A 132 18.43 10.68 0.27
CA HIS A 132 17.81 11.69 -0.58
C HIS A 132 16.45 12.12 -0.03
N LEU A 133 15.61 11.17 0.37
CA LEU A 133 14.28 11.48 0.93
C LEU A 133 14.39 12.29 2.23
N TYR A 134 15.37 11.95 3.07
CA TYR A 134 15.60 12.64 4.33
C TYR A 134 16.13 14.07 4.14
N THR A 135 17.11 14.28 3.26
CA THR A 135 17.75 15.60 3.11
C THR A 135 17.02 16.53 2.12
N GLN A 136 16.44 16.01 1.04
CA GLN A 136 15.91 16.83 -0.07
C GLN A 136 14.39 17.05 0.00
N GLU A 137 13.62 16.11 0.55
CA GLU A 137 12.14 16.20 0.52
C GLU A 137 11.49 16.67 1.83
N GLY A 138 12.27 16.86 2.89
CA GLY A 138 11.79 17.38 4.18
C GLY A 138 11.77 16.37 5.33
N GLY A 139 12.78 15.49 5.39
CA GLY A 139 13.03 14.63 6.55
C GLY A 139 11.98 13.56 6.78
N VAL A 140 11.66 13.33 8.06
CA VAL A 140 10.74 12.27 8.50
C VAL A 140 9.34 12.41 7.89
N ARG A 141 8.88 13.64 7.65
CA ARG A 141 7.54 13.90 7.10
C ARG A 141 7.39 13.39 5.65
N ALA A 142 8.47 13.34 4.88
CA ALA A 142 8.45 12.83 3.51
C ALA A 142 8.10 11.32 3.46
N PHE A 143 8.55 10.55 4.46
CA PHE A 143 8.26 9.12 4.54
C PHE A 143 6.77 8.83 4.75
N TYR A 144 6.06 9.67 5.50
CA TYR A 144 4.65 9.46 5.86
C TYR A 144 3.65 10.19 4.95
N ARG A 145 4.10 10.79 3.84
CA ARG A 145 3.20 11.39 2.85
C ARG A 145 2.31 10.29 2.24
N GLY A 146 0.99 10.49 2.31
CA GLY A 146 0.00 9.52 1.81
C GLY A 146 -0.50 8.50 2.83
N LEU A 147 -0.04 8.53 4.09
CA LEU A 147 -0.46 7.58 5.13
C LEU A 147 -1.99 7.55 5.28
N GLY A 148 -2.63 8.73 5.31
CA GLY A 148 -4.09 8.83 5.40
C GLY A 148 -4.82 8.17 4.22
N ALA A 149 -4.28 8.27 3.01
CA ALA A 149 -4.83 7.60 1.84
C ALA A 149 -4.67 6.07 1.93
N ASN A 150 -3.57 5.58 2.51
CA ASN A 150 -3.37 4.15 2.74
C ASN A 150 -4.33 3.61 3.83
N CYS A 151 -4.57 4.37 4.90
CA CYS A 151 -5.57 4.02 5.91
C CYS A 151 -6.99 3.96 5.32
N LEU A 152 -7.37 4.95 4.51
CA LEU A 152 -8.68 4.98 3.84
C LEU A 152 -8.86 3.81 2.88
N ARG A 153 -7.81 3.45 2.12
CA ARG A 153 -7.78 2.27 1.27
C ARG A 153 -7.97 0.96 2.07
N GLY A 154 -7.44 0.89 3.28
CA GLY A 154 -7.66 -0.24 4.18
C GLY A 154 -9.13 -0.40 4.57
N VAL A 155 -9.77 0.70 4.97
CA VAL A 155 -11.19 0.72 5.36
C VAL A 155 -12.10 0.37 4.18
N SER A 156 -11.81 0.91 3.00
CA SER A 156 -12.63 0.63 1.81
C SER A 156 -12.53 -0.83 1.36
N GLY A 157 -11.34 -1.44 1.43
CA GLY A 157 -11.15 -2.86 1.12
C GLY A 157 -11.94 -3.78 2.08
N ALA A 158 -11.94 -3.46 3.38
CA ALA A 158 -12.73 -4.20 4.35
C ALA A 158 -14.23 -4.07 4.07
N MET A 159 -14.73 -2.86 3.80
CA MET A 159 -16.14 -2.63 3.50
C MET A 159 -16.63 -3.43 2.28
N VAL A 160 -15.83 -3.53 1.23
CA VAL A 160 -16.17 -4.32 0.03
C VAL A 160 -16.30 -5.81 0.37
N LEU A 161 -15.40 -6.35 1.20
CA LEU A 161 -15.46 -7.75 1.62
C LEU A 161 -16.72 -8.05 2.45
N VAL A 162 -17.06 -7.15 3.37
CA VAL A 162 -18.25 -7.28 4.22
C VAL A 162 -19.53 -7.23 3.39
N PHE A 163 -19.58 -6.30 2.43
CA PHE A 163 -20.71 -6.21 1.52
C PHE A 163 -20.84 -7.48 0.65
N TYR A 164 -19.72 -8.03 0.20
CA TYR A 164 -19.70 -9.29 -0.55
C TYR A 164 -20.24 -10.47 0.29
N ASP A 165 -19.81 -10.59 1.55
CA ASP A 165 -20.27 -11.65 2.45
C ASP A 165 -21.78 -11.56 2.73
N GLU A 166 -22.31 -10.36 2.92
CA GLU A 166 -23.74 -10.14 3.15
C GLU A 166 -24.58 -10.51 1.91
N VAL A 167 -24.15 -10.08 0.72
CA VAL A 167 -24.80 -10.44 -0.55
C VAL A 167 -24.79 -11.96 -0.76
N LEU A 168 -23.67 -12.62 -0.43
CA LEU A 168 -23.52 -14.05 -0.56
C LEU A 168 -24.40 -14.81 0.45
N HIS A 169 -24.52 -14.31 1.68
CA HIS A 169 -25.41 -14.85 2.70
C HIS A 169 -26.88 -14.76 2.28
N ILE A 170 -27.33 -13.62 1.77
CA ILE A 170 -28.69 -13.42 1.23
C ILE A 170 -28.96 -14.36 0.04
N THR A 171 -27.98 -14.48 -0.87
CA THR A 171 -28.12 -15.34 -2.06
C THR A 171 -28.21 -16.82 -1.70
N LYS A 172 -27.41 -17.29 -0.74
CA LYS A 172 -27.50 -18.68 -0.26
C LYS A 172 -28.82 -18.96 0.48
N LYS A 173 -29.32 -18.00 1.25
CA LYS A 173 -30.60 -18.11 1.97
C LYS A 173 -31.82 -18.13 1.04
N LYS A 174 -31.69 -17.64 -0.20
CA LYS A 174 -32.71 -17.72 -1.25
C LYS A 174 -32.68 -19.01 -2.07
N LYS A 175 -31.59 -19.78 -1.97
CA LYS A 175 -31.35 -20.99 -2.77
C LYS A 175 -31.75 -22.28 -2.03
N PHE A 176 -32.16 -22.15 -0.77
CA PHE A 176 -32.81 -23.13 0.10
C PHE A 176 -34.13 -22.54 0.59
#